data_AF-A0A919F0Q1-F1
#
_entry.id   AF-A0A919F0Q1-F1
#
_cell.length_a   1.000
_cell.length_b   1.000
_cell.length_c   1.000
_cell.angle_alpha   90.00
_cell.angle_beta   90.00
_cell.angle_gamma   90.00
#
_symmetry.space_group_name_H-M   'P 1'
#
loop_
_entity.id
_entity.type
_entity.pdbx_description
1 polymer ?
#
loop_
_entity_poly.entity_id
_entity_poly.type
_entity_poly.pdbx_seq_one_letter_code
_entity_poly.pdbx_strand_id
1 'polypeptide(L)' 'MPKKPKVLSVRHTEESRANLDVIQRLSACETASEAVIRALDLYADYLKLPSGTVIHATGHTRRVPTT' A
#
# COMPACT_ATOMS: atom_id res chain seq x y z
N MET A 1 24.89 11.90 -4.48
CA MET A 1 23.79 12.87 -4.74
C MET A 1 22.46 12.16 -4.51
N PRO A 2 21.55 12.67 -3.66
CA PRO A 2 20.21 12.10 -3.55
C PRO A 2 19.49 12.22 -4.89
N LYS A 3 18.90 11.13 -5.37
CA LYS A 3 18.11 11.14 -6.62
C LYS A 3 16.89 12.03 -6.41
N LYS A 4 16.65 12.99 -7.31
CA LYS A 4 15.40 13.78 -7.29
C LYS A 4 14.19 12.84 -7.41
N PRO A 5 13.12 13.07 -6.63
CA PRO A 5 11.90 12.27 -6.75
C PRO A 5 11.30 12.46 -8.15
N LYS A 6 10.98 11.35 -8.82
CA LYS A 6 10.24 11.36 -10.08
C LYS A 6 8.76 11.48 -9.77
N VAL A 7 8.08 12.42 -10.42
CA VAL A 7 6.62 12.57 -10.32
C VAL A 7 5.96 11.67 -11.36
N LEU A 8 5.00 10.86 -10.92
CA LEU A 8 4.20 9.98 -11.76
C LEU A 8 2.73 10.37 -11.64
N SER A 9 2.06 10.55 -12.77
CA SER A 9 0.60 10.73 -12.82
C SER A 9 -0.05 9.38 -13.08
N VAL A 10 -0.96 8.97 -12.20
CA VAL A 10 -1.62 7.66 -12.26
C VAL A 10 -3.13 7.88 -12.31
N ARG A 11 -3.79 7.20 -13.24
CA ARG A 11 -5.25 7.21 -13.31
C ARG A 11 -5.81 6.39 -12.16
N HIS A 12 -6.85 6.90 -11.52
CA HIS A 12 -7.56 6.21 -10.45
C HIS A 12 -9.07 6.41 -10.62
N THR A 13 -9.85 5.46 -10.11
CA THR A 13 -11.28 5.65 -9.92
C THR A 13 -11.53 6.43 -8.62
N GLU A 14 -12.78 6.84 -8.37
CA GLU A 14 -13.16 7.43 -7.08
C GLU A 14 -13.02 6.41 -5.94
N GLU A 15 -13.37 5.14 -6.21
CA GLU A 15 -13.26 4.05 -5.24
C GLU A 15 -11.79 3.80 -4.83
N SER A 16 -10.86 3.73 -5.78
CA SER A 16 -9.44 3.60 -5.48
C SER A 16 -8.91 4.76 -4.63
N ARG A 17 -9.44 5.97 -4.85
CA ARG A 17 -9.06 7.16 -4.08
C ARG A 17 -9.57 7.10 -2.65
N ALA A 18 -10.81 6.68 -2.44
CA ALA A 18 -11.38 6.49 -1.11
C ALA A 18 -10.62 5.40 -0.32
N ASN A 19 -10.29 4.28 -0.97
CA ASN A 19 -9.51 3.22 -0.35
C ASN A 19 -8.10 3.67 0.03
N LEU A 20 -7.45 4.50 -0.80
CA LEU A 20 -6.14 5.07 -0.48
C LEU A 20 -6.18 5.95 0.78
N ASP A 21 -7.22 6.77 0.95
CA ASP A 21 -7.39 7.60 2.15
C ASP A 21 -7.57 6.75 3.43
N VAL A 22 -8.34 5.66 3.33
CA VAL A 22 -8.48 4.69 4.43
C VAL A 22 -7.13 4.03 4.76
N ILE A 23 -6.40 3.57 3.75
CA ILE A 23 -5.09 2.94 3.92
C ILE A 23 -4.09 3.93 4.55
N GLN A 24 -4.09 5.18 4.10
CA GLN A 24 -3.22 6.24 4.66
C GLN A 24 -3.49 6.42 6.16
N ARG A 25 -4.76 6.50 6.56
CA ARG A 25 -5.16 6.61 7.98
C ARG A 25 -4.75 5.40 8.81
N LEU A 26 -5.04 4.19 8.31
CA LEU A 26 -4.73 2.94 9.04
C LEU A 26 -3.23 2.68 9.16
N SER A 27 -2.43 3.15 8.19
CA SER A 27 -0.99 2.95 8.14
C SER A 27 -0.19 4.11 8.76
N ALA A 28 -0.89 5.09 9.36
CA ALA A 28 -0.31 6.30 9.94
C ALA A 28 0.68 7.02 9.01
N CYS A 29 0.37 7.07 7.70
CA CYS A 29 1.20 7.76 6.71
C CYS A 29 0.81 9.23 6.63
N GLU A 30 1.81 10.11 6.56
CA GLU A 30 1.59 11.56 6.52
C GLU A 30 1.06 12.02 5.16
N THR A 31 1.44 11.30 4.10
CA THR A 31 1.03 11.62 2.73
C THR A 31 0.53 10.39 1.98
N ALA A 32 -0.34 10.63 0.99
CA ALA A 32 -0.77 9.60 0.06
C ALA A 32 0.42 8.97 -0.70
N SER A 33 1.45 9.77 -1.03
CA SER A 33 2.66 9.26 -1.69
C SER A 33 3.42 8.27 -0.81
N GLU A 34 3.53 8.55 0.48
CA GLU A 34 4.15 7.64 1.44
C GLU A 34 3.35 6.32 1.55
N ALA A 35 2.03 6.40 1.67
CA ALA A 35 1.17 5.23 1.72
C ALA A 35 1.33 4.35 0.46
N VAL A 36 1.38 4.97 -0.73
CA VAL A 36 1.60 4.26 -2.00
C VAL A 36 2.99 3.64 -2.05
N ILE A 37 4.05 4.34 -1.63
CA ILE A 37 5.42 3.80 -1.63
C ILE A 37 5.50 2.59 -0.71
N ARG A 38 4.99 2.68 0.53
CA ARG A 38 4.98 1.55 1.46
C ARG A 38 4.18 0.36 0.93
N ALA A 39 3.05 0.61 0.26
CA ALA A 39 2.28 -0.43 -0.40
C ALA A 39 3.08 -1.08 -1.54
N LEU A 40 3.73 -0.29 -2.39
CA LEU A 40 4.59 -0.81 -3.46
C LEU A 40 5.75 -1.63 -2.92
N ASP A 41 6.38 -1.23 -1.82
CA ASP A 41 7.44 -1.99 -1.17
C ASP A 41 6.92 -3.31 -0.60
N LEU A 42 5.77 -3.28 0.10
CA LEU A 42 5.13 -4.48 0.65
C LEU A 42 4.74 -5.48 -0.46
N TYR A 43 4.24 -4.95 -1.58
CA TYR A 43 3.79 -5.75 -2.71
C TYR A 43 4.86 -5.92 -3.80
N ALA A 44 6.09 -5.44 -3.60
CA ALA A 44 7.13 -5.45 -4.63
C ALA A 44 7.44 -6.86 -5.11
N ASP A 45 7.45 -7.82 -4.18
CA ASP A 45 7.69 -9.22 -4.49
C ASP A 45 6.42 -9.91 -5.00
N TYR A 46 5.24 -9.49 -4.53
CA TYR A 46 3.96 -9.97 -5.06
C TYR A 46 3.79 -9.60 -6.54
N LEU A 47 4.20 -8.39 -6.94
CA LEU A 47 4.14 -7.92 -8.32
C LEU A 47 5.09 -8.68 -9.27
N LYS A 48 6.06 -9.44 -8.73
CA LYS A 48 6.96 -10.30 -9.52
C LYS A 48 6.42 -11.72 -9.69
N LEU A 49 5.33 -12.08 -9.00
CA LEU A 49 4.78 -13.44 -9.07
C LEU A 49 4.22 -13.71 -10.48
N PRO A 50 4.41 -14.92 -11.03
CA PRO A 50 3.82 -15.30 -12.30
C PRO A 50 2.30 -15.18 -12.28
N SER A 51 1.72 -14.83 -13.43
CA SER A 51 0.27 -14.84 -13.62
C SER A 51 -0.32 -16.20 -13.24
N GLY A 52 -1.40 -16.20 -12.46
CA GLY A 52 -2.05 -17.42 -11.97
C GLY A 52 -1.50 -17.93 -10.62
N THR A 53 -0.55 -17.24 -10.01
CA THR A 53 -0.10 -17.57 -8.64
C THR A 53 -1.25 -17.40 -7.65
N VAL A 54 -1.59 -18.47 -6.93
CA VAL A 54 -2.62 -18.45 -5.89
C VAL A 54 -2.05 -17.84 -4.62
N ILE A 55 -2.63 -16.73 -4.16
CA ILE A 55 -2.24 -16.06 -2.92
C ILE A 55 -3.24 -16.41 -1.83
N HIS A 56 -2.76 -17.03 -0.75
CA HIS A 56 -3.54 -17.22 0.47
C HIS A 56 -3.25 -16.07 1.43
N ALA A 57 -4.14 -15.08 1.48
CA ALA A 57 -4.04 -13.97 2.42
C ALA A 57 -4.63 -14.39 3.78
N THR A 58 -3.82 -14.42 4.82
CA THR A 58 -4.28 -14.60 6.21
C THR A 58 -4.21 -13.26 6.94
N GLY A 59 -5.36 -12.74 7.37
CA GLY A 59 -5.43 -11.50 8.15
C GLY A 59 -5.15 -11.78 9.63
N HIS A 60 -4.10 -11.17 10.18
CA HIS A 60 -3.89 -11.12 11.62
C HIS A 60 -4.15 -9.69 12.11
N THR A 61 -5.28 -9.46 12.75
CA THR A 61 -5.45 -8.26 13.59
C THR A 61 -4.61 -8.49 14.84
N ARG A 62 -3.57 -7.66 15.04
CA ARG A 62 -2.91 -7.57 16.35
C ARG A 62 -4.00 -7.23 17.36
N ARG A 63 -4.40 -8.20 18.18
CA ARG A 63 -5.28 -7.93 19.32
C ARG A 63 -4.51 -6.94 20.20
N VAL A 64 -5.06 -5.74 20.37
CA VAL A 64 -4.59 -4.85 21.43
C VAL A 64 -4.79 -5.63 22.73
N PRO A 65 -3.76 -5.77 23.59
CA PRO A 65 -3.98 -6.38 24.89
C PRO A 65 -4.98 -5.50 25.63
N THR A 66 -6.19 -6.02 25.86
CA THR A 66 -7.10 -5.42 26.83
C THR A 66 -6.59 -5.83 28.20
N THR A 67 -6.08 -4.85 28.94
CA THR A 67 -5.59 -4.89 30.34
C THR A 67 -4.26 -5.57 30.60
#